data_AF-A0A847JR90-F1
#
_entry.id   AF-A0A847JR90-F1
#
_cell.length_a   1.000
_cell.length_b   1.000
_cell.length_c   1.000
_cell.angle_alpha   90.00
_cell.angle_beta   90.00
_cell.angle_gamma   90.00
#
_symmetry.space_group_name_H-M   'P 1'
#
loop_
_entity.id
_entity.type
_entity.pdbx_description
1 polymer ?
#
loop_
_entity_poly.entity_id
_entity_poly.type
_entity_poly.pdbx_seq_one_letter_code
_entity_poly.pdbx_strand_id
1 'polypeptide(L)'
;MKKLIVLLLTIAMVGAVYAEEAPAPVLKWSGLLNTGFQYDNGTDSLYLKASRLRLNADYTNGDFGVHFRLQTNDATTTAFSITHAVVWGNLFNNMATFKAGLLNDAAWATPYNSFGSLDGKTGVQIQVKPIKGLNVGVFMP
;
A
#
# COMPACT_ATOMS: atom_id res chain seq x y z
N MET A 1 -18.91 -11.63 -8.08
CA MET A 1 -17.78 -11.98 -7.17
C MET A 1 -16.78 -12.95 -7.78
N LYS A 2 -17.17 -14.18 -8.19
CA LYS A 2 -16.24 -15.19 -8.76
C LYS A 2 -15.42 -14.67 -9.96
N LYS A 3 -16.05 -13.92 -10.89
CA LYS A 3 -15.38 -13.36 -12.07
C LYS A 3 -14.35 -12.25 -11.76
N LEU A 4 -14.53 -11.51 -10.67
CA LEU A 4 -13.63 -10.41 -10.26
C LEU A 4 -12.33 -10.97 -9.63
N ILE A 5 -12.46 -12.03 -8.84
CA ILE A 5 -11.32 -12.73 -8.23
C ILE A 5 -10.44 -13.36 -9.30
N VAL A 6 -11.04 -13.99 -10.31
CA VAL A 6 -10.32 -14.58 -11.45
C VAL A 6 -9.61 -13.51 -12.26
N LEU A 7 -10.23 -12.35 -12.48
CA LEU A 7 -9.62 -11.21 -13.18
C LEU A 7 -8.43 -10.62 -12.41
N LEU A 8 -8.54 -10.49 -11.08
CA LEU A 8 -7.45 -9.99 -10.24
C LEU A 8 -6.29 -10.98 -10.15
N LEU A 9 -6.56 -12.29 -10.08
CA LEU A 9 -5.54 -13.34 -10.14
C LEU A 9 -4.81 -13.37 -11.49
N THR A 10 -5.53 -13.18 -12.59
CA THR A 10 -4.91 -13.10 -13.93
C THR A 10 -4.07 -11.83 -14.07
N ILE A 11 -4.52 -10.67 -13.60
CA ILE A 11 -3.72 -9.44 -13.63
C ILE A 11 -2.48 -9.55 -12.72
N ALA A 12 -2.60 -10.17 -11.54
CA ALA A 12 -1.48 -10.40 -10.64
C ALA A 12 -0.43 -11.37 -11.23
N MET A 13 -0.88 -12.42 -11.91
CA MET A 13 0.03 -13.36 -12.58
C MET A 13 0.67 -12.75 -13.84
N VAL A 14 -0.07 -11.96 -14.63
CA VAL A 14 0.45 -11.29 -15.83
C VAL A 14 1.45 -10.19 -15.46
N GLY A 15 1.20 -9.43 -14.40
CA GLY A 15 2.12 -8.39 -13.91
C GLY A 15 3.46 -8.92 -13.39
N ALA A 16 3.51 -10.17 -12.93
CA ALA A 16 4.74 -10.83 -12.47
C ALA A 16 5.65 -11.26 -13.63
N VAL A 17 5.12 -11.44 -14.85
CA VAL A 17 5.85 -11.96 -16.01
C VAL A 17 6.56 -10.85 -16.82
N TYR A 18 6.18 -9.58 -16.66
CA TYR A 18 6.73 -8.46 -17.44
C TYR A 18 7.74 -7.57 -16.68
N ALA A 19 8.26 -8.00 -15.54
CA ALA A 19 9.12 -7.18 -14.67
C ALA A 19 10.62 -7.52 -14.74
N GLU A 20 11.06 -8.45 -15.58
CA GLU A 20 12.39 -9.07 -15.40
C GLU A 20 13.55 -8.33 -16.11
N GLU A 21 13.33 -7.54 -17.18
CA GLU A 21 14.45 -6.98 -17.97
C GLU A 21 14.28 -5.53 -18.45
N ALA A 22 14.13 -4.56 -17.54
CA ALA A 22 14.32 -3.16 -17.88
C ALA A 22 15.25 -2.44 -16.89
N PRO A 23 16.34 -1.79 -17.34
CA PRO A 23 16.99 -0.77 -16.52
C PRO A 23 15.95 0.32 -16.26
N ALA A 24 15.89 0.82 -15.03
CA ALA A 24 14.86 1.73 -14.53
C ALA A 24 14.35 2.74 -15.59
N PRO A 25 13.04 3.00 -15.65
CA PRO A 25 12.08 2.88 -14.55
C PRO A 25 11.33 1.54 -14.48
N VAL A 26 11.20 1.01 -13.26
CA VAL A 26 10.55 -0.30 -13.02
C VAL A 26 9.13 -0.08 -12.53
N LEU A 27 8.15 -0.31 -13.39
CA LEU A 27 6.76 -0.49 -12.96
C LEU A 27 6.63 -1.85 -12.26
N LYS A 28 6.16 -1.86 -11.02
CA LYS A 28 5.96 -3.07 -10.23
C LYS A 28 4.50 -3.19 -9.82
N TRP A 29 3.95 -4.37 -10.00
CA TRP A 29 2.63 -4.74 -9.49
C TRP A 29 2.81 -5.77 -8.39
N SER A 30 2.06 -5.63 -7.30
CA SER A 30 2.04 -6.63 -6.24
C SER A 30 0.63 -6.83 -5.71
N GLY A 31 0.29 -8.07 -5.40
CA GLY A 31 -0.99 -8.46 -4.85
C GLY A 31 -0.85 -9.13 -3.49
N LEU A 32 -1.87 -9.02 -2.66
CA LEU A 32 -2.01 -9.80 -1.44
C LEU A 32 -3.45 -10.27 -1.28
N LEU A 33 -3.61 -11.57 -1.04
CA LEU A 33 -4.83 -12.20 -0.57
C LEU A 33 -4.56 -12.73 0.85
N ASN A 34 -5.25 -12.18 1.84
CA ASN A 34 -5.21 -12.68 3.20
C ASN A 34 -6.62 -13.13 3.58
N THR A 35 -6.80 -14.44 3.74
CA THR A 35 -8.09 -15.09 3.99
C THR A 35 -8.05 -15.87 5.30
N GLY A 36 -9.14 -15.81 6.06
CA GLY A 36 -9.30 -16.54 7.31
C GLY A 36 -10.56 -17.41 7.28
N PHE A 37 -10.40 -18.69 7.62
CA PHE A 37 -11.51 -19.60 7.88
C PHE A 37 -11.75 -19.69 9.38
N GLN A 38 -13.01 -19.77 9.79
CA GLN A 38 -13.40 -20.02 11.17
C GLN A 38 -14.27 -21.26 11.23
N TYR A 39 -13.91 -22.18 12.11
CA TYR A 39 -14.76 -23.28 12.53
C TYR A 39 -15.56 -22.85 13.75
N ASP A 40 -16.86 -23.12 13.73
CA ASP A 40 -17.78 -22.83 14.81
C ASP A 40 -18.32 -24.14 15.39
N ASN A 41 -17.90 -24.45 16.62
CA ASN A 41 -18.30 -25.66 17.34
C ASN A 41 -19.78 -25.64 17.73
N GLY A 42 -20.43 -24.49 17.82
CA GLY A 42 -21.84 -24.38 18.21
C GLY A 42 -22.80 -24.84 17.11
N THR A 43 -22.40 -24.65 15.85
CA THR A 43 -23.18 -25.01 14.66
C THR A 43 -22.53 -26.13 13.84
N ASP A 44 -21.41 -26.69 14.33
CA ASP A 44 -20.57 -27.67 13.63
C ASP A 44 -20.31 -27.30 12.17
N SER A 45 -19.85 -26.06 11.95
CA SER A 45 -19.73 -25.50 10.60
C SER A 45 -18.41 -24.76 10.38
N LEU A 46 -17.82 -24.92 9.20
CA LEU A 46 -16.66 -24.17 8.73
C LEU A 46 -17.10 -23.09 7.75
N TYR A 47 -16.77 -21.84 8.01
CA TYR A 47 -17.07 -20.73 7.10
C TYR A 47 -15.88 -19.81 6.87
N LEU A 48 -15.93 -19.10 5.74
CA LEU A 48 -15.01 -18.02 5.44
C LEU A 48 -15.35 -16.83 6.32
N LYS A 49 -14.44 -16.43 7.22
CA LYS A 49 -14.65 -15.32 8.15
C LYS A 49 -14.37 -13.97 7.52
N ALA A 50 -13.25 -13.85 6.81
CA ALA A 50 -12.83 -12.61 6.17
C ALA A 50 -11.86 -12.90 5.03
N SER A 51 -11.87 -12.06 3.99
CA SER A 51 -10.88 -12.10 2.91
C SER A 51 -10.42 -10.70 2.54
N ARG A 52 -9.23 -10.30 2.96
CA ARG A 52 -8.61 -9.04 2.51
C ARG A 52 -7.93 -9.24 1.16
N LEU A 53 -8.25 -8.38 0.20
CA LEU A 53 -7.58 -8.29 -1.10
C LEU A 53 -6.93 -6.93 -1.23
N ARG A 54 -5.67 -6.93 -1.67
CA ARG A 54 -4.87 -5.73 -1.94
C ARG A 54 -4.17 -5.87 -3.28
N LEU A 55 -4.18 -4.79 -4.06
CA LEU A 55 -3.38 -4.61 -5.25
C LEU A 55 -2.58 -3.31 -5.10
N ASN A 56 -1.27 -3.38 -5.28
CA ASN A 56 -0.40 -2.22 -5.35
C ASN A 56 0.17 -2.06 -6.76
N ALA A 57 0.34 -0.81 -7.17
CA ALA A 57 1.11 -0.40 -8.32
C ALA A 57 2.16 0.61 -7.87
N ASP A 58 3.41 0.35 -8.22
CA ASP A 58 4.55 1.18 -7.85
C ASP A 58 5.35 1.51 -9.10
N TYR A 59 5.67 2.78 -9.29
CA TYR A 59 6.57 3.22 -10.35
C TYR A 59 7.62 4.14 -9.74
N THR A 60 8.88 3.98 -10.16
CA THR A 60 9.96 4.86 -9.74
C THR A 60 11.07 4.93 -10.78
N ASN A 61 11.71 6.10 -10.88
CA ASN A 61 12.95 6.32 -11.61
C ASN A 61 14.17 6.46 -10.67
N GLY A 62 14.03 6.14 -9.38
CA GLY A 62 15.05 6.30 -8.35
C GLY A 62 14.74 7.47 -7.42
N ASP A 63 14.76 8.69 -7.95
CA ASP A 63 14.57 9.91 -7.14
C ASP A 63 13.09 10.23 -6.93
N PHE A 64 12.22 9.86 -7.88
CA PHE A 64 10.79 10.13 -7.82
C PHE A 64 10.00 8.84 -8.05
N GLY A 65 8.75 8.86 -7.61
CA GLY A 65 7.86 7.74 -7.86
C GLY A 65 6.41 8.02 -7.51
N VAL A 66 5.59 7.04 -7.86
CA VAL A 66 4.17 7.01 -7.54
C VAL A 66 3.81 5.65 -6.96
N HIS A 67 2.89 5.64 -6.00
CA HIS A 67 2.34 4.45 -5.40
C HIS A 67 0.82 4.53 -5.39
N PHE A 68 0.18 3.46 -5.83
CA PHE A 68 -1.26 3.30 -5.83
C PHE A 68 -1.61 2.01 -5.11
N ARG A 69 -2.67 2.03 -4.28
CA ARG A 69 -3.20 0.85 -3.61
C ARG A 69 -4.71 0.80 -3.69
N LEU A 70 -5.21 -0.26 -4.31
CA LEU A 70 -6.61 -0.66 -4.24
C LEU A 70 -6.75 -1.78 -3.20
N GLN A 71 -7.65 -1.63 -2.23
CA GLN A 71 -7.84 -2.61 -1.16
C GLN A 71 -9.31 -2.74 -0.75
N THR A 72 -9.71 -3.95 -0.37
CA THR A 72 -10.89 -4.23 0.45
C THR A 72 -10.43 -4.90 1.73
N ASN A 73 -10.99 -4.52 2.89
CA ASN A 73 -10.62 -5.12 4.17
C ASN A 73 -11.31 -6.46 4.40
N ASP A 74 -12.43 -6.68 3.74
CA ASP A 74 -13.15 -7.93 3.66
C ASP A 74 -13.94 -7.96 2.34
N ALA A 75 -13.51 -8.79 1.40
CA ALA A 75 -14.07 -8.96 0.06
C ALA A 75 -15.47 -9.59 0.08
N THR A 76 -15.95 -10.06 1.23
CA THR A 76 -17.30 -10.57 1.41
C THR A 76 -18.30 -9.49 1.80
N THR A 77 -17.85 -8.40 2.44
CA THR A 77 -18.74 -7.39 3.04
C THR A 77 -18.40 -5.94 2.67
N THR A 78 -17.18 -5.66 2.19
CA THR A 78 -16.70 -4.29 1.93
C THR A 78 -16.28 -4.10 0.48
N ALA A 79 -16.67 -2.96 -0.09
CA ALA A 79 -16.27 -2.57 -1.44
C ALA A 79 -14.75 -2.32 -1.52
N PHE A 80 -14.20 -2.44 -2.72
CA PHE A 80 -12.84 -1.98 -2.99
C PHE A 80 -12.78 -0.46 -2.89
N SER A 81 -11.72 0.03 -2.26
CA SER A 81 -11.43 1.45 -2.16
C SER A 81 -9.96 1.72 -2.47
N ILE A 82 -9.69 2.91 -2.99
CA ILE A 82 -8.33 3.40 -3.13
C ILE A 82 -7.88 3.79 -1.72
N THR A 83 -6.92 3.04 -1.18
CA THR A 83 -6.39 3.28 0.17
C THR A 83 -5.12 4.11 0.13
N HIS A 84 -4.35 4.05 -0.97
CA HIS A 84 -3.23 4.95 -1.25
C HIS A 84 -3.24 5.42 -2.70
N ALA A 85 -2.84 6.67 -2.91
CA ALA A 85 -2.59 7.27 -4.20
C ALA A 85 -1.64 8.45 -3.97
N VAL A 86 -0.35 8.16 -3.97
CA VAL A 86 0.69 9.11 -3.54
C VAL A 86 1.76 9.25 -4.60
N VAL A 87 2.15 10.50 -4.85
CA VAL A 87 3.39 10.83 -5.56
C VAL A 87 4.43 11.22 -4.54
N TRP A 88 5.69 10.84 -4.77
CA TRP A 88 6.79 11.13 -3.86
C TRP A 88 8.06 11.49 -4.62
N GLY A 89 8.95 12.20 -3.94
CA GLY A 89 10.30 12.47 -4.43
C GLY A 89 11.29 12.64 -3.30
N ASN A 90 12.54 12.26 -3.58
CA ASN A 90 13.68 12.38 -2.72
C ASN A 90 14.66 13.41 -3.31
N LEU A 91 15.20 14.24 -2.44
CA LEU A 91 16.19 15.26 -2.76
C LEU A 91 17.40 15.06 -1.85
N PHE A 92 18.56 15.54 -2.31
CA PHE A 92 19.81 15.57 -1.54
C PHE A 92 20.18 14.19 -0.95
N ASN A 93 20.30 13.17 -1.79
CA ASN A 93 20.60 11.79 -1.36
C ASN A 93 19.66 11.27 -0.26
N ASN A 94 18.35 11.48 -0.43
CA ASN A 94 17.30 11.10 0.52
C ASN A 94 17.28 11.88 1.85
N MET A 95 18.02 13.01 1.94
CA MET A 95 17.91 13.88 3.12
C MET A 95 16.57 14.62 3.18
N ALA A 96 15.92 14.88 2.05
CA ALA A 96 14.57 15.44 2.04
C ALA A 96 13.64 14.58 1.19
N THR A 97 12.47 14.27 1.72
CA THR A 97 11.42 13.52 1.00
C THR A 97 10.15 14.35 1.02
N PHE A 98 9.50 14.50 -0.12
CA PHE A 98 8.14 15.04 -0.19
C PHE A 98 7.17 13.96 -0.66
N LYS A 99 5.93 14.04 -0.18
CA LYS A 99 4.83 13.18 -0.60
C LYS A 99 3.56 14.01 -0.76
N ALA A 100 2.74 13.69 -1.74
CA ALA A 100 1.45 14.34 -1.93
C ALA A 100 0.39 13.34 -2.43
N GLY A 101 -0.84 13.50 -1.96
CA GLY A 101 -1.99 12.66 -2.31
C GLY A 101 -2.55 11.90 -1.10
N LEU A 102 -3.07 10.70 -1.34
CA LEU A 102 -3.53 9.79 -0.29
C LEU A 102 -2.32 8.98 0.21
N LEU A 103 -1.76 9.45 1.33
CA LEU A 103 -0.46 9.08 1.87
C LEU A 103 -0.42 7.65 2.43
N ASN A 104 0.79 7.10 2.50
CA ASN A 104 1.10 5.75 2.96
C ASN A 104 2.21 5.73 4.03
N ASP A 105 2.31 6.81 4.81
CA ASP A 105 3.47 7.05 5.67
C ASP A 105 3.15 6.81 7.14
N ALA A 106 3.95 5.96 7.77
CA ALA A 106 3.87 5.67 9.20
C ALA A 106 5.20 5.93 9.91
N ALA A 107 6.05 6.81 9.36
CA ALA A 107 7.44 6.97 9.81
C ALA A 107 7.58 7.45 11.26
N TRP A 108 6.55 8.11 11.81
CA TRP A 108 6.52 8.58 13.20
C TRP A 108 5.62 7.75 14.11
N ALA A 109 4.96 6.72 13.55
CA ALA A 109 4.16 5.80 14.31
C ALA A 109 4.98 4.59 14.78
N THR A 110 4.54 3.97 15.86
CA THR A 110 5.08 2.71 16.39
C THR A 110 4.00 1.62 16.35
N PRO A 111 4.35 0.33 16.51
CA PRO A 111 3.35 -0.73 16.59
C PRO A 111 2.29 -0.54 17.70
N TYR A 112 2.63 0.21 18.75
CA TYR A 112 1.78 0.45 19.92
C TYR A 112 1.13 1.84 19.93
N ASN A 113 1.56 2.75 19.04
CA ASN A 113 1.06 4.12 18.99
C ASN A 113 0.98 4.61 17.55
N SER A 114 -0.23 4.96 17.12
CA SER A 114 -0.51 5.53 15.80
C SER A 114 -0.28 7.05 15.73
N PHE A 115 0.17 7.69 16.81
CA PHE A 115 0.54 9.10 16.82
C PHE A 115 1.59 9.38 15.74
N GLY A 116 1.29 10.34 14.86
CA GLY A 116 2.14 10.67 13.71
C GLY A 116 2.00 9.74 12.49
N SER A 117 1.08 8.76 12.50
CA SER A 117 0.73 8.02 11.28
C SER A 117 -0.07 8.90 10.33
N LEU A 118 0.39 8.97 9.08
CA LEU A 118 -0.30 9.61 7.96
C LEU A 118 -0.83 8.59 6.96
N ASP A 119 -0.81 7.30 7.31
CA ASP A 119 -1.37 6.22 6.49
C ASP A 119 -2.86 6.46 6.24
N GLY A 120 -3.24 6.55 4.95
CA GLY A 120 -4.61 6.85 4.52
C GLY A 120 -5.06 8.31 4.73
N LYS A 121 -4.16 9.24 5.06
CA LYS A 121 -4.47 10.68 5.10
C LYS A 121 -4.25 11.32 3.74
N THR A 122 -5.16 12.18 3.32
CA THR A 122 -4.97 13.01 2.12
C THR A 122 -4.23 14.28 2.51
N GLY A 123 -3.24 14.69 1.73
CA GLY A 123 -2.55 15.96 1.91
C GLY A 123 -1.13 15.96 1.32
N VAL A 124 -0.30 16.86 1.85
CA VAL A 124 1.12 17.03 1.51
C VAL A 124 1.97 16.80 2.75
N GLN A 125 3.07 16.08 2.58
CA GLN A 125 4.05 15.81 3.62
C GLN A 125 5.44 16.19 3.13
N ILE A 126 6.23 16.81 4.01
CA ILE A 126 7.67 17.02 3.82
C ILE A 126 8.39 16.41 5.01
N GLN A 127 9.40 15.58 4.73
CA GLN A 127 10.30 14.98 5.71
C GLN A 127 11.73 15.44 5.43
N VAL A 128 12.48 15.70 6.49
CA VAL A 128 13.91 16.00 6.44
C VAL A 128 14.64 15.09 7.43
N LYS A 129 15.67 14.40 6.94
CA LYS A 129 16.53 13.44 7.63
C LYS A 129 17.97 13.92 7.54
N PRO A 130 18.34 14.98 8.28
CA PRO A 130 19.64 15.63 8.11
C PRO A 130 20.80 14.77 8.63
N ILE A 131 20.52 13.92 9.63
CA ILE A 131 21.47 12.98 10.22
C ILE A 131 20.77 11.64 10.50
N LYS A 132 21.57 10.58 10.63
CA LYS A 132 21.06 9.25 10.97
C LYS A 132 20.31 9.29 12.31
N GLY A 133 19.08 8.78 12.32
CA GLY A 133 18.25 8.71 13.52
C GLY A 133 17.37 9.93 13.80
N LEU A 134 17.55 11.04 13.09
CA LEU A 134 16.66 12.21 13.17
C LEU A 134 15.76 12.28 11.93
N ASN A 135 14.44 12.26 12.14
CA ASN A 135 13.44 12.44 11.10
C ASN A 135 12.41 13.47 11.54
N VAL A 136 12.49 14.67 10.95
CA VAL A 136 11.57 15.77 11.25
C VAL A 136 10.69 15.99 10.03
N GLY A 137 9.44 16.37 10.22
CA GLY A 137 8.61 16.71 9.08
C GLY A 137 7.34 17.43 9.47
N VAL A 138 6.63 17.85 8.44
CA VAL A 138 5.36 18.57 8.54
C VAL A 138 4.36 17.92 7.61
N PHE A 139 3.09 17.98 8.00
CA PHE A 139 1.96 17.52 7.22
C PHE A 139 0.94 18.65 7.10
N MET A 140 0.40 18.80 5.91
CA MET A 140 -0.69 19.71 5.60
C MET A 140 -1.81 18.90 4.93
N PRO A 141 -3.01 18.81 5.54
CA PRO A 141 -4.14 18.10 4.96
C PRO A 141 -4.68 18.77 3.69
#